data_AF-A0A7S0WTE4-F1
#
_entry.id   AF-A0A7S0WTE4-F1
#
_cell.length_a   1.000
_cell.length_b   1.000
_cell.length_c   1.000
_cell.angle_alpha   90.00
_cell.angle_beta   90.00
_cell.angle_gamma   90.00
#
_symmetry.space_group_name_H-M   'P 1'
#
loop_
_entity.id
_entity.type
_entity.pdbx_description
1 polymer ?
#
loop_
_entity_poly.entity_id
_entity_poly.type
_entity_poly.pdbx_seq_one_letter_code
_entity_poly.pdbx_strand_id
1 'polypeptide(L)'
;MASTEAEGGGAAPPIWLDRMRQCVDPNFAPNLVQRFSGVLSTIEHRFNSQRHSSGRPRLCRPCFATVSQNQGLDSVNSSENVSSGQPANRMEVKSISEKARKAKKAESAKSFAVCQRIERECNMEEAAKCYNKIAQRHGKESDIGNEAFCREAKVLSDIGWQAISASQGFPTWHAAVPAPGTKEEGAELLERSAKMSEMATAIRPDEVMPRLTLAFNYGRLAIQADNRKKVELCGRIHQEAELATKIDPHDDNAHHALGRWNYEVASINQVVRLIVRHFYGGDVSGSYKDAIFHYEKAVKLNPKKLVHHFELAKALLQVKQKKRAIKCMKRAMSCPCEDINDQLGKLHCAQLLNSLTTRKRLGERLGVRRKAIVQGYYPDGEDESLFIE
;
A
#
# COMPACT_ATOMS: atom_id res chain seq x y z
N MET A 1 12.14 -71.83 -6.57
CA MET A 1 11.95 -70.39 -6.79
C MET A 1 10.50 -70.06 -6.47
N ALA A 2 10.23 -69.78 -5.20
CA ALA A 2 8.97 -69.26 -4.71
C ALA A 2 9.32 -68.59 -3.38
N SER A 3 9.78 -67.35 -3.46
CA SER A 3 10.14 -66.54 -2.29
C SER A 3 9.04 -65.53 -2.06
N THR A 4 8.29 -65.82 -1.01
CA THR A 4 7.46 -64.95 -0.18
C THR A 4 8.03 -63.53 -0.07
N GLU A 5 7.28 -62.52 -0.51
CA GLU A 5 7.48 -61.14 -0.08
C GLU A 5 6.41 -60.76 0.94
N ALA A 6 6.93 -60.22 2.03
CA ALA A 6 6.27 -60.01 3.31
C ALA A 6 5.26 -58.87 3.27
N GLU A 7 4.17 -59.08 3.99
CA GLU A 7 3.24 -58.05 4.43
C GLU A 7 4.00 -56.99 5.26
N GLY A 8 4.28 -55.84 4.64
CA GLY A 8 4.77 -54.65 5.32
C GLY A 8 3.62 -53.95 6.02
N GLY A 9 3.49 -54.16 7.33
CA GLY A 9 2.49 -53.54 8.19
C GLY A 9 2.40 -52.03 7.97
N GLY A 10 1.23 -51.58 7.50
CA GLY A 10 0.87 -50.17 7.44
C GLY A 10 0.82 -49.61 8.86
N ALA A 11 1.66 -48.61 9.15
CA ALA A 11 1.54 -47.84 10.37
C ALA A 11 0.18 -47.13 10.38
N ALA A 12 -0.59 -47.32 11.45
CA ALA A 12 -1.88 -46.68 11.62
C ALA A 12 -1.74 -45.14 11.48
N PRO A 13 -2.68 -44.46 10.79
CA PRO A 13 -2.64 -43.03 10.62
C PRO A 13 -2.67 -42.32 11.98
N PRO A 14 -2.12 -41.09 12.07
CA PRO A 14 -2.13 -40.34 13.32
C PRO A 14 -3.56 -40.14 13.87
N ILE A 15 -3.74 -40.27 15.18
CA ILE A 15 -5.04 -40.19 15.90
C ILE A 15 -5.83 -38.89 15.59
N TRP A 16 -5.16 -37.82 15.17
CA TRP A 16 -5.80 -36.57 14.78
C TRP A 16 -6.48 -36.63 13.39
N LEU A 17 -6.01 -37.52 12.50
CA LEU A 17 -6.60 -37.75 11.17
C LEU A 17 -7.93 -38.50 11.27
N ASP A 18 -8.04 -39.46 12.19
CA ASP A 18 -9.30 -40.17 12.48
C ASP A 18 -10.33 -39.27 13.17
N ARG A 19 -9.88 -38.33 14.02
CA ARG A 19 -10.76 -37.29 14.59
C ARG A 19 -11.31 -36.33 13.54
N MET A 20 -10.55 -35.99 12.50
CA MET A 20 -11.07 -35.18 11.39
C MET A 20 -12.10 -35.95 10.55
N ARG A 21 -11.90 -37.26 10.32
CA ARG A 21 -12.84 -38.08 9.54
C ARG A 21 -14.18 -38.30 10.25
N GLN A 22 -14.20 -38.32 11.58
CA GLN A 22 -15.44 -38.46 12.37
C GLN A 22 -16.26 -37.17 12.48
N CYS A 23 -15.73 -36.01 12.05
CA CYS A 23 -16.41 -34.71 12.12
C CYS A 23 -17.02 -34.24 10.79
N VAL A 24 -16.97 -35.06 9.73
CA VAL A 24 -17.56 -34.71 8.43
C VAL A 24 -18.81 -35.56 8.22
N ASP A 25 -19.97 -34.92 8.31
CA ASP A 25 -21.25 -35.51 7.90
C ASP A 25 -21.16 -35.89 6.41
N PRO A 26 -21.31 -37.19 6.05
CA PRO A 26 -21.18 -37.65 4.67
C PRO A 26 -22.21 -37.04 3.69
N ASN A 27 -23.26 -36.38 4.21
CA ASN A 27 -24.29 -35.76 3.38
C ASN A 27 -23.99 -34.29 3.03
N PHE A 28 -22.91 -33.68 3.53
CA PHE A 28 -22.54 -32.32 3.20
C PHE A 28 -21.48 -32.28 2.07
N ALA A 29 -21.98 -32.15 0.84
CA ALA A 29 -21.24 -31.83 -0.39
C ALA A 29 -20.19 -32.85 -0.89
N PRO A 30 -20.56 -33.78 -1.80
CA PRO A 30 -19.65 -34.81 -2.34
C PRO A 30 -18.45 -34.26 -3.15
N ASN A 31 -18.44 -32.97 -3.50
CA ASN A 31 -17.41 -32.34 -4.33
C ASN A 31 -16.22 -31.76 -3.52
N LEU A 32 -16.29 -31.76 -2.19
CA LEU A 32 -15.19 -31.26 -1.35
C LEU A 32 -14.10 -32.34 -1.14
N VAL A 33 -14.49 -33.61 -1.06
CA VAL A 33 -13.57 -34.75 -0.82
C VAL A 33 -12.61 -34.97 -2.01
N GLN A 34 -13.07 -34.76 -3.25
CA GLN A 34 -12.19 -34.83 -4.43
C GLN A 34 -11.14 -33.71 -4.48
N ARG A 35 -11.42 -32.52 -3.94
CA ARG A 35 -10.46 -31.40 -3.92
C ARG A 35 -9.40 -31.54 -2.83
N PHE A 36 -9.69 -32.25 -1.74
CA PHE A 36 -8.73 -32.50 -0.67
C PHE A 36 -7.84 -33.73 -0.90
N SER A 37 -8.29 -34.73 -1.69
CA SER A 37 -7.44 -35.91 -1.97
C SER A 37 -6.18 -35.56 -2.78
N GLY A 38 -6.26 -34.59 -3.70
CA GLY A 38 -5.11 -34.12 -4.48
C GLY A 38 -4.07 -33.35 -3.66
N VAL A 39 -4.50 -32.63 -2.63
CA VAL A 39 -3.58 -31.91 -1.73
C VAL A 39 -2.87 -32.88 -0.79
N LEU A 40 -3.57 -33.91 -0.32
CA LEU A 40 -3.00 -34.94 0.56
C LEU A 40 -2.05 -35.90 -0.18
N SER A 41 -2.35 -36.29 -1.43
CA SER A 41 -1.45 -37.12 -2.24
C SER A 41 -0.13 -36.41 -2.58
N THR A 42 -0.18 -35.08 -2.76
CA THR A 42 1.00 -34.24 -2.99
C THR A 42 1.88 -34.13 -1.72
N ILE A 43 1.27 -34.17 -0.53
CA ILE A 43 1.96 -34.16 0.76
C ILE A 43 2.59 -35.53 1.06
N GLU A 44 1.90 -36.64 0.79
CA GLU A 44 2.45 -38.00 0.91
C GLU A 44 3.62 -38.24 -0.06
N HIS A 45 3.53 -37.77 -1.30
CA HIS A 45 4.59 -37.91 -2.30
C HIS A 45 5.86 -37.10 -1.96
N ARG A 46 5.72 -35.98 -1.22
CA ARG A 46 6.85 -35.21 -0.67
C ARG A 46 7.45 -35.84 0.59
N PHE A 47 6.66 -36.53 1.39
CA PHE A 47 7.15 -37.22 2.59
C PHE A 47 7.92 -38.51 2.25
N ASN A 48 7.51 -39.24 1.21
CA ASN A 48 8.21 -40.44 0.74
C ASN A 48 9.47 -40.12 -0.10
N SER A 49 9.51 -39.01 -0.84
CA SER A 49 10.69 -38.66 -1.66
C SER A 49 11.91 -38.17 -0.85
N GLN A 50 11.71 -37.77 0.42
CA GLN A 50 12.81 -37.38 1.32
C GLN A 50 13.45 -38.56 2.09
N ARG A 51 12.96 -39.80 1.94
CA ARG A 51 13.52 -40.98 2.61
C ARG A 51 14.43 -41.87 1.74
N HIS A 52 14.64 -41.54 0.46
CA HIS A 52 15.42 -42.38 -0.47
C HIS A 52 16.71 -41.76 -1.02
N SER A 53 17.28 -40.75 -0.36
CA SER A 53 18.64 -40.29 -0.67
C SER A 53 19.52 -40.22 0.58
N SER A 54 19.71 -41.37 1.21
CA SER A 54 20.79 -41.58 2.18
C SER A 54 22.11 -41.88 1.47
N GLY A 55 23.00 -40.90 1.40
CA GLY A 55 24.41 -41.05 1.07
C GLY A 55 25.25 -39.89 1.61
N ARG A 56 25.87 -40.05 2.79
CA ARG A 56 26.98 -39.21 3.29
C ARG A 56 28.29 -39.63 2.57
N PRO A 57 29.45 -38.91 2.63
CA PRO A 57 29.88 -37.76 3.48
C PRO A 57 30.57 -36.61 2.65
N ARG A 58 30.92 -35.42 3.17
CA ARG A 58 32.00 -35.09 4.14
C ARG A 58 31.85 -33.66 4.66
N LEU A 59 32.29 -33.48 5.91
CA LEU A 59 32.53 -32.21 6.57
C LEU A 59 33.65 -31.41 5.88
N CYS A 60 33.42 -30.12 5.65
CA CYS A 60 34.40 -29.04 5.84
C CYS A 60 33.65 -27.78 6.28
N ARG A 61 34.06 -27.21 7.42
CA ARG A 61 33.59 -25.94 7.99
C ARG A 61 34.51 -24.79 7.49
N PRO A 62 34.22 -23.50 7.78
CA PRO A 62 34.20 -22.42 6.79
C PRO A 62 35.47 -21.56 6.78
N CYS A 63 35.85 -21.04 5.61
CA CYS A 63 36.81 -19.95 5.50
C CYS A 63 36.11 -18.65 5.08
N PHE A 64 36.06 -17.73 6.02
CA PHE A 64 36.08 -16.28 5.79
C PHE A 64 37.37 -15.89 5.04
N ALA A 65 37.26 -14.97 4.08
CA ALA A 65 38.38 -14.18 3.54
C ALA A 65 37.80 -12.90 2.90
N THR A 66 37.88 -11.75 3.59
CA THR A 66 38.77 -10.58 3.30
C THR A 66 38.37 -9.81 2.04
N VAL A 67 37.79 -8.60 2.10
CA VAL A 67 38.35 -7.31 2.57
C VAL A 67 39.74 -7.02 1.99
N SER A 68 39.78 -6.17 0.96
CA SER A 68 40.95 -5.40 0.51
C SER A 68 40.63 -3.93 0.83
N GLN A 69 41.18 -3.36 1.89
CA GLN A 69 42.41 -2.55 1.90
C GLN A 69 42.47 -1.49 0.80
N ASN A 70 42.24 -0.24 1.20
CA ASN A 70 43.08 0.90 0.84
C ASN A 70 43.55 1.55 2.16
N GLN A 71 44.83 1.38 2.46
CA GLN A 71 45.62 2.26 3.33
C GLN A 71 46.02 3.49 2.49
N GLY A 72 46.25 4.69 3.00
CA GLY A 72 46.22 5.22 4.35
C GLY A 72 46.41 6.73 4.28
N LEU A 73 46.30 7.41 5.42
CA LEU A 73 47.15 8.52 5.82
C LEU A 73 46.70 8.95 7.24
N ASP A 74 47.49 8.45 8.18
CA ASP A 74 47.97 9.05 9.41
C ASP A 74 47.01 9.61 10.47
N SER A 75 47.14 8.93 11.61
CA SER A 75 46.77 9.31 12.96
C SER A 75 47.31 10.66 13.41
N VAL A 76 46.45 11.50 13.95
CA VAL A 76 46.77 12.30 15.14
C VAL A 76 45.62 12.18 16.13
N ASN A 77 45.93 11.61 17.29
CA ASN A 77 45.13 11.67 18.50
C ASN A 77 45.03 13.13 18.97
N SER A 78 43.82 13.61 19.21
CA SER A 78 43.58 14.63 20.24
C SER A 78 42.20 14.41 20.85
N SER A 79 42.22 13.92 22.09
CA SER A 79 41.21 14.14 23.11
C SER A 79 40.83 15.62 23.22
N GLU A 80 39.64 15.87 23.77
CA GLU A 80 39.08 17.18 24.16
C GLU A 80 38.37 17.99 23.06
N ASN A 81 37.06 17.80 22.94
CA ASN A 81 36.10 18.72 23.55
C ASN A 81 34.68 18.37 23.10
N VAL A 82 33.84 18.02 24.08
CA VAL A 82 32.39 18.16 23.97
C VAL A 82 32.12 19.66 23.90
N SER A 83 32.13 20.23 22.69
CA SER A 83 31.65 21.59 22.48
C SER A 83 30.14 21.53 22.33
N SER A 84 29.47 22.20 23.25
CA SER A 84 28.07 22.58 23.18
C SER A 84 27.81 23.33 21.87
N GLY A 85 27.39 22.62 20.83
CA GLY A 85 26.90 23.22 19.59
C GLY A 85 25.74 24.14 19.91
N GLN A 86 25.98 25.45 19.80
CA GLN A 86 25.03 26.50 20.13
C GLN A 86 23.68 26.30 19.38
N PRO A 87 22.53 26.53 20.03
CA PRO A 87 21.21 26.44 19.38
C PRO A 87 21.03 27.39 18.19
N ALA A 88 21.87 28.43 18.07
CA ALA A 88 21.87 29.38 16.96
C ALA A 88 22.16 28.70 15.60
N ASN A 89 23.16 27.82 15.53
CA ASN A 89 23.58 27.19 14.27
C ASN A 89 22.52 26.19 13.76
N ARG A 90 21.80 25.51 14.68
CA ARG A 90 20.69 24.61 14.34
C ARG A 90 19.44 25.34 13.85
N MET A 91 19.15 26.53 14.39
CA MET A 91 18.03 27.35 13.93
C MET A 91 18.31 27.97 12.56
N GLU A 92 19.54 28.39 12.31
CA GLU A 92 19.97 28.97 11.04
C GLU A 92 19.95 27.94 9.91
N VAL A 93 20.49 26.74 10.12
CA VAL A 93 20.42 25.62 9.15
C VAL A 93 18.96 25.23 8.84
N LYS A 94 18.08 25.21 9.85
CA LYS A 94 16.63 24.97 9.64
C LYS A 94 15.96 26.09 8.83
N SER A 95 16.35 27.34 9.06
CA SER A 95 15.81 28.49 8.32
C SER A 95 16.22 28.45 6.84
N ILE A 96 17.49 28.11 6.57
CA ILE A 96 18.02 27.98 5.21
C ILE A 96 17.34 26.82 4.47
N SER A 97 17.15 25.66 5.10
CA SER A 97 16.45 24.53 4.50
C SER A 97 14.98 24.84 4.21
N GLU A 98 14.30 25.59 5.09
CA GLU A 98 12.91 26.00 4.86
C GLU A 98 12.78 26.98 3.68
N LYS A 99 13.72 27.95 3.55
CA LYS A 99 13.75 28.88 2.40
C LYS A 99 13.97 28.13 1.08
N ALA A 100 14.93 27.21 1.05
CA ALA A 100 15.20 26.37 -0.13
C ALA A 100 13.97 25.54 -0.53
N ARG A 101 13.29 24.93 0.45
CA ARG A 101 12.05 24.18 0.24
C ARG A 101 10.94 25.04 -0.36
N LYS A 102 10.76 26.27 0.16
CA LYS A 102 9.77 27.22 -0.35
C LYS A 102 10.10 27.66 -1.79
N ALA A 103 11.37 27.89 -2.10
CA ALA A 103 11.82 28.25 -3.44
C ALA A 103 11.55 27.13 -4.45
N LYS A 104 11.96 25.88 -4.14
CA LYS A 104 11.70 24.70 -4.98
C LYS A 104 10.19 24.51 -5.23
N LYS A 105 9.37 24.67 -4.19
CA LYS A 105 7.90 24.59 -4.31
C LYS A 105 7.31 25.69 -5.20
N ALA A 106 7.85 26.91 -5.13
CA ALA A 106 7.40 28.03 -5.97
C ALA A 106 7.80 27.86 -7.44
N GLU A 107 9.00 27.33 -7.70
CA GLU A 107 9.45 26.99 -9.05
C GLU A 107 8.60 25.87 -9.67
N SER A 108 8.41 24.78 -8.93
CA SER A 108 7.50 23.68 -9.31
C SER A 108 6.09 24.21 -9.62
N ALA A 109 5.50 25.05 -8.74
CA ALA A 109 4.18 25.62 -8.97
C ALA A 109 4.08 26.42 -10.28
N LYS A 110 5.14 27.14 -10.68
CA LYS A 110 5.18 27.87 -11.96
C LYS A 110 5.31 26.91 -13.14
N SER A 111 6.24 25.97 -13.06
CA SER A 111 6.54 25.01 -14.13
C SER A 111 5.36 24.10 -14.46
N PHE A 112 4.53 23.75 -13.46
CA PHE A 112 3.42 22.80 -13.63
C PHE A 112 2.03 23.43 -13.65
N ALA A 113 1.91 24.77 -13.61
CA ALA A 113 0.61 25.45 -13.52
C ALA A 113 -0.40 25.04 -14.61
N VAL A 114 0.09 24.81 -15.84
CA VAL A 114 -0.72 24.35 -16.97
C VAL A 114 -1.17 22.91 -16.75
N CYS A 115 -0.25 21.98 -16.49
CA CYS A 115 -0.60 20.57 -16.30
C CYS A 115 -1.54 20.37 -15.09
N GLN A 116 -1.33 21.10 -14.00
CA GLN A 116 -2.19 21.06 -12.80
C GLN A 116 -3.57 21.69 -13.04
N ARG A 117 -3.73 22.62 -13.98
CA ARG A 117 -5.05 23.09 -14.39
C ARG A 117 -5.80 21.97 -15.13
N ILE A 118 -5.10 21.30 -16.05
CA ILE A 118 -5.66 20.18 -16.84
C ILE A 118 -6.05 19.00 -15.91
N GLU A 119 -5.24 18.67 -14.90
CA GLU A 119 -5.59 17.66 -13.88
C GLU A 119 -6.85 18.03 -13.10
N ARG A 120 -7.01 19.31 -12.73
CA ARG A 120 -8.22 19.80 -12.01
C ARG A 120 -9.49 19.72 -12.86
N GLU A 121 -9.34 19.83 -14.18
CA GLU A 121 -10.39 19.62 -15.17
C GLU A 121 -10.65 18.12 -15.43
N CYS A 122 -9.91 17.22 -14.77
CA CYS A 122 -9.96 15.77 -14.93
C CYS A 122 -9.63 15.27 -16.35
N ASN A 123 -8.90 16.04 -17.15
CA ASN A 123 -8.43 15.61 -18.47
C ASN A 123 -7.06 14.89 -18.33
N MET A 124 -7.10 13.62 -17.91
CA MET A 124 -5.91 12.87 -17.52
C MET A 124 -4.96 12.60 -18.69
N GLU A 125 -5.46 12.31 -19.90
CA GLU A 125 -4.60 12.05 -21.05
C GLU A 125 -3.77 13.29 -21.43
N GLU A 126 -4.41 14.45 -21.48
CA GLU A 126 -3.70 15.69 -21.80
C GLU A 126 -2.77 16.10 -20.65
N ALA A 127 -3.14 15.84 -19.39
CA ALA A 127 -2.25 16.04 -18.26
C ALA A 127 -0.99 15.16 -18.35
N ALA A 128 -1.14 13.87 -18.70
CA ALA A 128 0.00 12.96 -18.88
C ALA A 128 0.92 13.44 -20.02
N LYS A 129 0.34 13.83 -21.17
CA LYS A 129 1.10 14.42 -22.30
C LYS A 129 1.82 15.70 -21.90
N CYS A 130 1.17 16.56 -21.10
CA CYS A 130 1.75 17.80 -20.59
C CYS A 130 2.98 17.54 -19.72
N TYR A 131 2.88 16.61 -18.76
CA TYR A 131 4.02 16.24 -17.91
C TYR A 131 5.14 15.57 -18.70
N ASN A 132 4.80 14.70 -19.64
CA ASN A 132 5.78 14.03 -20.49
C ASN A 132 6.64 15.03 -21.28
N LYS A 133 6.02 16.06 -21.87
CA LYS A 133 6.73 17.14 -22.58
C LYS A 133 7.70 17.90 -21.67
N ILE A 134 7.31 18.16 -20.42
CA ILE A 134 8.20 18.84 -19.45
C ILE A 134 9.37 17.92 -19.08
N ALA A 135 9.10 16.63 -18.80
CA ALA A 135 10.14 15.65 -18.47
C ALA A 135 11.17 15.51 -19.60
N GLN A 136 10.73 15.47 -20.87
CA GLN A 136 11.60 15.43 -22.04
C GLN A 136 12.45 16.69 -22.19
N ARG A 137 11.84 17.87 -22.00
CA ARG A 137 12.53 19.16 -22.15
C ARG A 137 13.64 19.36 -21.13
N HIS A 138 13.41 18.96 -19.88
CA HIS A 138 14.34 19.22 -18.77
C HIS A 138 15.27 18.04 -18.45
N GLY A 139 14.98 16.83 -18.95
CA GLY A 139 15.70 15.61 -18.58
C GLY A 139 15.29 15.08 -17.20
N LYS A 140 15.21 13.75 -17.06
CA LYS A 140 14.68 13.09 -15.85
C LYS A 140 15.62 13.20 -14.63
N GLU A 141 16.86 13.62 -14.86
CA GLU A 141 17.90 13.87 -13.86
C GLU A 141 17.70 15.21 -13.16
N SER A 142 17.12 16.20 -13.84
CA SER A 142 16.82 17.52 -13.27
C SER A 142 15.68 17.45 -12.26
N ASP A 143 15.64 18.39 -11.31
CA ASP A 143 14.56 18.48 -10.30
C ASP A 143 13.17 18.57 -10.96
N ILE A 144 13.02 19.49 -11.92
CA ILE A 144 11.75 19.71 -12.64
C ILE A 144 11.41 18.54 -13.55
N GLY A 145 12.37 17.99 -14.29
CA GLY A 145 12.09 16.87 -15.19
C GLY A 145 11.77 15.57 -14.44
N ASN A 146 12.42 15.32 -13.30
CA ASN A 146 12.10 14.19 -12.44
C ASN A 146 10.71 14.33 -11.79
N GLU A 147 10.38 15.52 -11.28
CA GLU A 147 9.05 15.81 -10.74
C GLU A 147 7.97 15.63 -11.83
N ALA A 148 8.21 16.13 -13.05
CA ALA A 148 7.31 15.94 -14.18
C ALA A 148 7.09 14.44 -14.48
N PHE A 149 8.18 13.67 -14.50
CA PHE A 149 8.14 12.23 -14.74
C PHE A 149 7.36 11.48 -13.65
N CYS A 150 7.51 11.88 -12.39
CA CYS A 150 6.72 11.37 -11.27
C CYS A 150 5.22 11.70 -11.41
N ARG A 151 4.88 12.91 -11.82
CA ARG A 151 3.49 13.34 -12.03
C ARG A 151 2.85 12.63 -13.21
N GLU A 152 3.59 12.42 -14.30
CA GLU A 152 3.16 11.58 -15.42
C GLU A 152 2.83 10.17 -14.93
N ALA A 153 3.74 9.54 -14.17
CA ALA A 153 3.52 8.20 -13.63
C ALA A 153 2.26 8.12 -12.76
N LYS A 154 2.02 9.09 -11.87
CA LYS A 154 0.78 9.18 -11.08
C LYS A 154 -0.46 9.23 -11.98
N VAL A 155 -0.48 10.11 -12.99
CA VAL A 155 -1.65 10.29 -13.86
C VAL A 155 -1.91 9.03 -14.68
N LEU A 156 -0.88 8.36 -15.21
CA LEU A 156 -1.04 7.08 -15.90
C LEU A 156 -1.62 6.00 -14.97
N SER A 157 -1.20 6.01 -13.70
CA SER A 157 -1.77 5.14 -12.69
C SER A 157 -3.24 5.45 -12.41
N ASP A 158 -3.62 6.74 -12.40
CA ASP A 158 -5.02 7.18 -12.22
C ASP A 158 -5.89 6.67 -13.38
N ILE A 159 -5.38 6.80 -14.62
CA ILE A 159 -6.03 6.31 -15.83
C ILE A 159 -6.22 4.79 -15.78
N GLY A 160 -5.17 4.03 -15.49
CA GLY A 160 -5.23 2.57 -15.41
C GLY A 160 -6.22 2.09 -14.34
N TRP A 161 -6.28 2.80 -13.22
CA TRP A 161 -7.25 2.51 -12.16
C TRP A 161 -8.71 2.75 -12.59
N GLN A 162 -8.97 3.83 -13.33
CA GLN A 162 -10.30 4.10 -13.87
C GLN A 162 -10.74 3.04 -14.88
N ALA A 163 -9.84 2.59 -15.76
CA ALA A 163 -10.13 1.53 -16.73
C ALA A 163 -10.54 0.22 -16.04
N ILE A 164 -9.76 -0.22 -15.05
CA ILE A 164 -10.09 -1.42 -14.26
C ILE A 164 -11.42 -1.23 -13.52
N SER A 165 -11.62 -0.09 -12.87
CA SER A 165 -12.85 0.19 -12.12
C SER A 165 -14.09 0.16 -13.03
N ALA A 166 -13.99 0.78 -14.21
CA ALA A 166 -15.06 0.77 -15.21
C ALA A 166 -15.36 -0.64 -15.71
N SER A 167 -14.33 -1.46 -15.99
CA SER A 167 -14.49 -2.85 -16.43
C SER A 167 -15.22 -3.73 -15.40
N GLN A 168 -15.21 -3.32 -14.13
CA GLN A 168 -15.86 -4.01 -13.01
C GLN A 168 -17.23 -3.42 -12.65
N GLY A 169 -17.72 -2.42 -13.42
CA GLY A 169 -19.03 -1.81 -13.19
C GLY A 169 -19.06 -0.78 -12.05
N PHE A 170 -17.91 -0.33 -11.55
CA PHE A 170 -17.86 0.69 -10.52
C PHE A 170 -18.05 2.11 -11.10
N PRO A 171 -18.69 3.05 -10.36
CA PRO A 171 -18.87 4.43 -10.82
C PRO A 171 -17.52 5.11 -11.08
N THR A 172 -17.34 5.58 -12.31
CA THR A 172 -16.24 6.46 -12.70
C THR A 172 -16.73 7.92 -12.76
N TRP A 173 -15.81 8.88 -12.70
CA TRP A 173 -16.18 10.30 -12.77
C TRP A 173 -16.75 10.64 -14.17
N HIS A 174 -17.96 11.24 -14.17
CA HIS A 174 -18.97 11.36 -15.25
C HIS A 174 -18.57 11.95 -16.63
N ALA A 175 -17.30 12.13 -16.94
CA ALA A 175 -16.82 12.49 -18.29
C ALA A 175 -15.36 12.07 -18.56
N ALA A 176 -14.71 11.34 -17.64
CA ALA A 176 -13.25 11.27 -17.63
C ALA A 176 -12.63 10.19 -18.51
N VAL A 177 -13.38 9.22 -19.04
CA VAL A 177 -12.89 8.45 -20.20
C VAL A 177 -14.03 7.74 -20.97
N PRO A 178 -14.23 7.98 -22.28
CA PRO A 178 -14.35 6.85 -23.20
C PRO A 178 -12.99 6.12 -23.19
N ALA A 179 -12.94 5.05 -22.39
CA ALA A 179 -11.91 4.04 -22.13
C ALA A 179 -10.47 4.27 -22.65
N PRO A 180 -9.42 4.10 -21.81
CA PRO A 180 -8.32 3.25 -22.22
C PRO A 180 -8.80 1.83 -21.97
N GLY A 181 -9.48 1.33 -23.01
CA GLY A 181 -9.92 -0.03 -23.21
C GLY A 181 -10.09 -0.91 -21.98
N THR A 182 -9.65 -2.13 -22.13
CA THR A 182 -10.12 -3.24 -21.33
C THR A 182 -9.43 -3.25 -19.95
N LYS A 183 -9.81 -4.21 -19.10
CA LYS A 183 -9.13 -4.43 -17.82
C LYS A 183 -7.61 -4.62 -18.02
N GLU A 184 -7.23 -5.25 -19.13
CA GLU A 184 -5.85 -5.54 -19.52
C GLU A 184 -5.07 -4.25 -19.79
N GLU A 185 -5.62 -3.31 -20.58
CA GLU A 185 -4.98 -2.00 -20.82
C GLU A 185 -4.79 -1.22 -19.51
N GLY A 186 -5.78 -1.28 -18.62
CA GLY A 186 -5.67 -0.69 -17.29
C GLY A 186 -4.53 -1.29 -16.46
N ALA A 187 -4.36 -2.63 -16.51
CA ALA A 187 -3.27 -3.33 -15.82
C ALA A 187 -1.89 -2.95 -16.40
N GLU A 188 -1.76 -2.85 -17.72
CA GLU A 188 -0.53 -2.41 -18.39
C GLU A 188 -0.12 -1.00 -17.96
N LEU A 189 -1.08 -0.08 -17.83
CA LEU A 189 -0.83 1.27 -17.32
C LEU A 189 -0.36 1.27 -15.86
N LEU A 190 -0.92 0.41 -15.00
CA LEU A 190 -0.45 0.28 -13.62
C LEU A 190 1.00 -0.22 -13.58
N GLU A 191 1.34 -1.25 -14.36
CA GLU A 191 2.73 -1.74 -14.44
C GLU A 191 3.69 -0.68 -14.97
N ARG A 192 3.30 0.03 -16.05
CA ARG A 192 4.09 1.12 -16.61
C ARG A 192 4.33 2.23 -15.58
N SER A 193 3.29 2.63 -14.85
CA SER A 193 3.40 3.66 -13.82
C SER A 193 4.35 3.27 -12.68
N ALA A 194 4.31 1.99 -12.26
CA ALA A 194 5.23 1.45 -11.25
C ALA A 194 6.69 1.48 -11.75
N LYS A 195 6.96 0.96 -12.96
CA LYS A 195 8.29 1.00 -13.58
C LYS A 195 8.84 2.42 -13.72
N MET A 196 8.01 3.37 -14.14
CA MET A 196 8.41 4.78 -14.21
C MET A 196 8.79 5.33 -12.83
N SER A 197 8.09 4.93 -11.78
CA SER A 197 8.36 5.41 -10.42
C SER A 197 9.61 4.77 -9.82
N GLU A 198 9.89 3.52 -10.16
CA GLU A 198 11.16 2.84 -9.84
C GLU A 198 12.32 3.58 -10.48
N MET A 199 12.21 3.91 -11.77
CA MET A 199 13.22 4.70 -12.49
C MET A 199 13.40 6.08 -11.85
N ALA A 200 12.31 6.79 -11.56
CA ALA A 200 12.38 8.12 -10.93
C ALA A 200 13.11 8.08 -9.59
N THR A 201 12.81 7.06 -8.77
CA THR A 201 13.45 6.82 -7.46
C THR A 201 14.91 6.41 -7.61
N ALA A 202 15.25 5.63 -8.63
CA ALA A 202 16.64 5.27 -8.91
C ALA A 202 17.49 6.48 -9.33
N ILE A 203 16.91 7.43 -10.07
CA ILE A 203 17.59 8.67 -10.48
C ILE A 203 17.76 9.62 -9.29
N ARG A 204 16.73 9.75 -8.43
CA ARG A 204 16.73 10.67 -7.27
C ARG A 204 16.30 9.94 -5.99
N PRO A 205 17.15 9.07 -5.43
CA PRO A 205 16.79 8.28 -4.25
C PRO A 205 16.65 9.13 -2.99
N ASP A 206 17.30 10.29 -2.91
CA ASP A 206 17.26 11.11 -1.69
C ASP A 206 16.11 12.14 -1.69
N GLU A 207 15.16 11.99 -2.62
CA GLU A 207 13.99 12.85 -2.69
C GLU A 207 12.70 12.16 -2.24
N VAL A 208 11.83 12.96 -1.64
CA VAL A 208 10.53 12.51 -1.11
C VAL A 208 9.60 12.09 -2.23
N MET A 209 9.45 12.94 -3.26
CA MET A 209 8.39 12.78 -4.25
C MET A 209 8.51 11.47 -5.07
N PRO A 210 9.68 11.08 -5.60
CA PRO A 210 9.81 9.82 -6.34
C PRO A 210 9.45 8.60 -5.50
N ARG A 211 9.90 8.58 -4.24
CA ARG A 211 9.57 7.49 -3.28
C ARG A 211 8.09 7.39 -3.01
N LEU A 212 7.41 8.53 -2.81
CA LEU A 212 5.98 8.53 -2.58
C LEU A 212 5.20 8.13 -3.82
N THR A 213 5.60 8.59 -5.01
CA THR A 213 4.98 8.14 -6.27
C THR A 213 5.16 6.63 -6.45
N LEU A 214 6.33 6.09 -6.12
CA LEU A 214 6.57 4.64 -6.11
C LEU A 214 5.65 3.90 -5.15
N ALA A 215 5.54 4.37 -3.90
CA ALA A 215 4.64 3.80 -2.91
C ALA A 215 3.18 3.81 -3.36
N PHE A 216 2.69 4.92 -3.94
CA PHE A 216 1.31 5.01 -4.43
C PHE A 216 1.05 4.08 -5.61
N ASN A 217 1.97 4.00 -6.58
CA ASN A 217 1.81 3.15 -7.75
C ASN A 217 1.95 1.66 -7.41
N TYR A 218 2.82 1.30 -6.47
CA TYR A 218 2.84 -0.05 -5.88
C TYR A 218 1.54 -0.38 -5.16
N GLY A 219 0.92 0.57 -4.46
CA GLY A 219 -0.38 0.38 -3.82
C GLY A 219 -1.45 -0.04 -4.82
N ARG A 220 -1.51 0.61 -5.99
CA ARG A 220 -2.45 0.24 -7.06
C ARG A 220 -2.09 -1.07 -7.75
N LEU A 221 -0.82 -1.28 -8.05
CA LEU A 221 -0.34 -2.52 -8.65
C LEU A 221 -0.65 -3.73 -7.77
N ALA A 222 -0.51 -3.58 -6.45
CA ALA A 222 -0.81 -4.63 -5.48
C ALA A 222 -2.26 -5.12 -5.57
N ILE A 223 -3.22 -4.26 -5.92
CA ILE A 223 -4.64 -4.66 -6.03
C ILE A 223 -4.83 -5.75 -7.09
N GLN A 224 -4.08 -5.67 -8.20
CA GLN A 224 -4.14 -6.65 -9.28
C GLN A 224 -3.19 -7.84 -9.10
N ALA A 225 -2.31 -7.78 -8.11
CA ALA A 225 -1.25 -8.76 -7.94
C ALA A 225 -1.72 -10.03 -7.19
N ASP A 226 -0.99 -11.13 -7.37
CA ASP A 226 -1.16 -12.32 -6.55
C ASP A 226 -0.80 -12.08 -5.07
N ASN A 227 -1.19 -13.00 -4.19
CA ASN A 227 -1.00 -12.84 -2.74
C ASN A 227 0.47 -12.68 -2.32
N ARG A 228 1.40 -13.36 -2.99
CA ARG A 228 2.83 -13.25 -2.67
C ARG A 228 3.34 -11.87 -3.04
N LYS A 229 3.02 -11.41 -4.25
CA LYS A 229 3.44 -10.09 -4.74
C LYS A 229 2.76 -8.97 -3.95
N LYS A 230 1.50 -9.13 -3.52
CA LYS A 230 0.82 -8.22 -2.58
C LYS A 230 1.60 -8.02 -1.28
N VAL A 231 2.06 -9.09 -0.65
CA VAL A 231 2.84 -9.01 0.59
C VAL A 231 4.18 -8.31 0.37
N GLU A 232 4.88 -8.64 -0.72
CA GLU A 232 6.13 -7.98 -1.11
C GLU A 232 5.94 -6.47 -1.32
N LEU A 233 4.94 -6.09 -2.12
CA LEU A 233 4.61 -4.70 -2.40
C LEU A 233 4.19 -3.96 -1.12
N CYS A 234 3.42 -4.59 -0.23
CA CYS A 234 3.04 -4.02 1.06
C CYS A 234 4.27 -3.64 1.91
N GLY A 235 5.29 -4.51 1.96
CA GLY A 235 6.56 -4.21 2.64
C GLY A 235 7.31 -3.06 1.98
N ARG A 236 7.37 -3.03 0.64
CA ARG A 236 8.02 -1.95 -0.12
C ARG A 236 7.32 -0.61 0.07
N ILE A 237 5.99 -0.57 0.06
CA ILE A 237 5.19 0.65 0.30
C ILE A 237 5.53 1.24 1.67
N HIS A 238 5.61 0.40 2.71
CA HIS A 238 5.99 0.85 4.05
C HIS A 238 7.39 1.47 4.07
N GLN A 239 8.36 0.74 3.51
CA GLN A 239 9.75 1.17 3.45
C GLN A 239 9.91 2.53 2.75
N GLU A 240 9.28 2.71 1.58
CA GLU A 240 9.38 3.97 0.84
C GLU A 240 8.70 5.13 1.58
N ALA A 241 7.56 4.89 2.23
CA ALA A 241 6.86 5.90 3.02
C ALA A 241 7.64 6.30 4.30
N GLU A 242 8.30 5.35 4.96
CA GLU A 242 9.19 5.62 6.09
C GLU A 242 10.42 6.43 5.66
N LEU A 243 11.06 6.05 4.55
CA LEU A 243 12.21 6.76 4.00
C LEU A 243 11.83 8.18 3.59
N ALA A 244 10.71 8.37 2.91
CA ALA A 244 10.17 9.68 2.58
C ALA A 244 9.97 10.56 3.83
N THR A 245 9.43 9.99 4.91
CA THR A 245 9.23 10.69 6.18
C THR A 245 10.56 11.02 6.88
N LYS A 246 11.59 10.19 6.72
CA LYS A 246 12.95 10.46 7.23
C LYS A 246 13.62 11.60 6.44
N ILE A 247 13.41 11.66 5.12
CA ILE A 247 13.95 12.72 4.24
C ILE A 247 13.29 14.06 4.55
N ASP A 248 11.96 14.14 4.54
CA ASP A 248 11.23 15.34 4.97
C ASP A 248 10.10 14.99 5.96
N PRO A 249 10.33 15.16 7.28
CA PRO A 249 9.29 15.00 8.29
C PRO A 249 8.15 16.03 8.21
N HIS A 250 8.25 17.03 7.34
CA HIS A 250 7.22 18.07 7.12
C HIS A 250 6.51 17.90 5.78
N ASP A 251 6.67 16.77 5.10
CA ASP A 251 5.89 16.41 3.91
C ASP A 251 4.54 15.79 4.31
N ASP A 252 3.45 16.40 3.86
CA ASP A 252 2.10 15.96 4.15
C ASP A 252 1.76 14.61 3.49
N ASN A 253 2.30 14.34 2.31
CA ASN A 253 2.04 13.11 1.56
C ASN A 253 2.82 11.93 2.14
N ALA A 254 4.00 12.15 2.71
CA ALA A 254 4.74 11.10 3.41
C ALA A 254 3.98 10.60 4.64
N HIS A 255 3.47 11.53 5.45
CA HIS A 255 2.58 11.17 6.55
C HIS A 255 1.29 10.52 6.05
N HIS A 256 0.71 10.99 4.96
CA HIS A 256 -0.47 10.37 4.37
C HIS A 256 -0.22 8.91 3.93
N ALA A 257 0.91 8.63 3.29
CA ALA A 257 1.27 7.28 2.84
C ALA A 257 1.42 6.31 4.01
N LEU A 258 2.09 6.71 5.09
CA LEU A 258 2.17 5.91 6.32
C LEU A 258 0.81 5.73 6.99
N GLY A 259 -0.04 6.76 6.96
CA GLY A 259 -1.42 6.67 7.44
C GLY A 259 -2.23 5.64 6.66
N ARG A 260 -2.08 5.62 5.33
CA ARG A 260 -2.75 4.67 4.44
C ARG A 260 -2.26 3.26 4.67
N TRP A 261 -0.95 3.05 4.73
CA TRP A 261 -0.37 1.74 5.02
C TRP A 261 -0.90 1.17 6.35
N ASN A 262 -0.87 1.98 7.43
CA ASN A 262 -1.37 1.55 8.73
C ASN A 262 -2.86 1.22 8.72
N TYR A 263 -3.67 2.00 7.98
CA TYR A 263 -5.10 1.75 7.84
C TYR A 263 -5.38 0.42 7.15
N GLU A 264 -4.70 0.15 6.03
CA GLU A 264 -4.90 -1.09 5.27
C GLU A 264 -4.38 -2.30 6.03
N VAL A 265 -3.22 -2.23 6.67
CA VAL A 265 -2.74 -3.34 7.49
C VAL A 265 -3.67 -3.61 8.68
N ALA A 266 -4.25 -2.56 9.26
CA ALA A 266 -5.19 -2.71 10.36
C ALA A 266 -6.52 -3.36 9.93
N SER A 267 -6.95 -3.20 8.68
CA SER A 267 -8.18 -3.80 8.14
C SER A 267 -8.02 -5.30 7.83
N ILE A 268 -6.80 -5.79 7.64
CA ILE A 268 -6.54 -7.22 7.41
C ILE A 268 -6.99 -8.06 8.61
N ASN A 269 -7.70 -9.15 8.33
CA ASN A 269 -8.10 -10.14 9.32
C ASN A 269 -6.88 -10.65 10.12
N GLN A 270 -7.02 -10.77 11.45
CA GLN A 270 -5.95 -11.24 12.33
C GLN A 270 -5.43 -12.63 11.95
N VAL A 271 -6.30 -13.53 11.47
CA VAL A 271 -5.89 -14.86 11.01
C VAL A 271 -5.00 -14.76 9.78
N VAL A 272 -5.39 -13.93 8.80
CA VAL A 272 -4.59 -13.68 7.59
C VAL A 272 -3.23 -13.08 7.96
N ARG A 273 -3.16 -12.17 8.93
CA ARG A 273 -1.88 -11.62 9.42
C ARG A 273 -0.96 -12.70 10.00
N LEU A 274 -1.50 -13.66 10.75
CA LEU A 274 -0.72 -14.78 11.28
C LEU A 274 -0.19 -15.69 10.17
N ILE A 275 -1.01 -16.00 9.17
CA ILE A 275 -0.61 -16.77 7.99
C ILE A 275 0.49 -16.03 7.23
N VAL A 276 0.33 -14.71 7.03
CA VAL A 276 1.33 -13.90 6.32
C VAL A 276 2.67 -13.92 7.07
N ARG A 277 2.64 -13.72 8.39
CA ARG A 277 3.83 -13.80 9.24
C ARG A 277 4.50 -15.17 9.19
N HIS A 278 3.73 -16.25 9.17
CA HIS A 278 4.24 -17.62 9.16
C HIS A 278 4.84 -18.02 7.81
N PHE A 279 4.16 -17.73 6.70
CA PHE A 279 4.54 -18.21 5.36
C PHE A 279 5.46 -17.26 4.60
N TYR A 280 5.30 -15.94 4.76
CA TYR A 280 6.07 -14.95 3.98
C TYR A 280 7.16 -14.27 4.80
N GLY A 281 7.13 -14.41 6.13
CA GLY A 281 8.03 -13.68 7.03
C GLY A 281 7.69 -12.19 7.09
N GLY A 282 7.97 -11.56 8.23
CA GLY A 282 7.69 -10.15 8.48
C GLY A 282 6.56 -9.93 9.49
N ASP A 283 6.72 -8.90 10.31
CA ASP A 283 5.68 -8.44 11.23
C ASP A 283 4.91 -7.29 10.56
N VAL A 284 3.70 -7.56 10.08
CA VAL A 284 2.85 -6.53 9.46
C VAL A 284 2.03 -5.88 10.57
N SER A 285 2.67 -4.98 11.32
CA SER A 285 2.08 -4.30 12.47
C SER A 285 1.56 -2.92 12.06
N GLY A 286 0.28 -2.84 11.73
CA GLY A 286 -0.42 -1.58 11.44
C GLY A 286 -1.68 -1.46 12.29
N SER A 287 -1.97 -0.24 12.74
CA SER A 287 -3.12 0.03 13.61
C SER A 287 -3.91 1.26 13.16
N TYR A 288 -5.21 1.27 13.44
CA TYR A 288 -6.03 2.46 13.20
C TYR A 288 -5.59 3.66 14.04
N LYS A 289 -4.94 3.45 15.20
CA LYS A 289 -4.41 4.56 16.01
C LYS A 289 -3.23 5.24 15.30
N ASP A 290 -2.32 4.46 14.74
CA ASP A 290 -1.17 4.98 13.99
C ASP A 290 -1.63 5.63 12.69
N ALA A 291 -2.62 5.04 12.01
CA ALA A 291 -3.25 5.65 10.85
C ALA A 291 -3.80 7.06 11.17
N ILE A 292 -4.56 7.19 12.27
CA ILE A 292 -5.10 8.47 12.74
C ILE A 292 -3.98 9.46 13.06
N PHE A 293 -2.94 9.03 13.78
CA PHE A 293 -1.80 9.88 14.13
C PHE A 293 -1.12 10.47 12.89
N HIS A 294 -0.85 9.64 11.89
CA HIS A 294 -0.23 10.05 10.65
C HIS A 294 -1.14 10.95 9.81
N TYR A 295 -2.44 10.64 9.71
CA TYR A 295 -3.39 11.50 9.00
C TYR A 295 -3.61 12.85 9.70
N GLU A 296 -3.61 12.91 11.03
CA GLU A 296 -3.68 14.17 11.78
C GLU A 296 -2.47 15.06 11.50
N LYS A 297 -1.27 14.47 11.40
CA LYS A 297 -0.07 15.19 10.96
C LYS A 297 -0.20 15.71 9.53
N ALA A 298 -0.65 14.88 8.59
CA ALA A 298 -0.88 15.30 7.20
C ALA A 298 -1.88 16.46 7.11
N VAL A 299 -2.99 16.39 7.85
CA VAL A 299 -3.97 17.49 7.95
C VAL A 299 -3.37 18.76 8.54
N LYS A 300 -2.50 18.65 9.55
CA LYS A 300 -1.83 19.81 10.16
C LYS A 300 -0.86 20.48 9.19
N LEU A 301 -0.10 19.68 8.43
CA LEU A 301 0.87 20.16 7.46
C LEU A 301 0.19 20.77 6.22
N ASN A 302 -0.90 20.17 5.75
CA ASN A 302 -1.66 20.65 4.60
C ASN A 302 -3.19 20.58 4.84
N PRO A 303 -3.77 21.61 5.51
CA PRO A 303 -5.18 21.60 5.89
C PRO A 303 -6.14 21.86 4.72
N LYS A 304 -5.63 22.13 3.52
CA LYS A 304 -6.43 22.37 2.30
C LYS A 304 -6.55 21.12 1.43
N LYS A 305 -5.77 20.06 1.68
CA LYS A 305 -5.79 18.84 0.89
C LYS A 305 -6.93 17.92 1.31
N LEU A 306 -7.82 17.62 0.37
CA LEU A 306 -9.07 16.91 0.62
C LEU A 306 -8.83 15.50 1.15
N VAL A 307 -7.97 14.74 0.45
CA VAL A 307 -7.73 13.32 0.74
C VAL A 307 -7.26 13.08 2.18
N HIS A 308 -6.51 14.01 2.79
CA HIS A 308 -6.07 13.87 4.18
C HIS A 308 -7.25 13.89 5.16
N HIS A 309 -8.20 14.81 4.96
CA HIS A 309 -9.40 14.89 5.80
C HIS A 309 -10.31 13.69 5.58
N PHE A 310 -10.45 13.25 4.32
CA PHE A 310 -11.29 12.10 4.00
C PHE A 310 -10.76 10.80 4.61
N GLU A 311 -9.48 10.49 4.44
CA GLU A 311 -8.88 9.29 4.99
C GLU A 311 -8.80 9.31 6.53
N LEU A 312 -8.56 10.48 7.13
CA LEU A 312 -8.70 10.65 8.58
C LEU A 312 -10.12 10.30 9.04
N ALA A 313 -11.14 10.74 8.31
CA ALA A 313 -12.52 10.42 8.66
C ALA A 313 -12.81 8.91 8.60
N LYS A 314 -12.30 8.21 7.57
CA LYS A 314 -12.41 6.74 7.47
C LYS A 314 -11.76 6.04 8.65
N ALA A 315 -10.54 6.43 9.03
CA ALA A 315 -9.85 5.87 10.18
C ALA A 315 -10.61 6.13 11.50
N LEU A 316 -11.15 7.34 11.68
CA LEU A 316 -11.95 7.71 12.85
C LEU A 316 -13.24 6.88 12.97
N LEU A 317 -13.86 6.48 11.85
CA LEU A 317 -15.04 5.60 11.87
C LEU A 317 -14.70 4.22 12.42
N GLN A 318 -13.53 3.67 12.10
CA GLN A 318 -13.09 2.36 12.59
C GLN A 318 -12.92 2.33 14.11
N VAL A 319 -12.47 3.44 14.70
CA VAL A 319 -12.38 3.62 16.16
C VAL A 319 -13.65 4.23 16.78
N LYS A 320 -14.79 4.18 16.06
CA LYS A 320 -16.12 4.63 16.52
C LYS A 320 -16.20 6.12 16.90
N GLN A 321 -15.26 6.95 16.45
CA GLN A 321 -15.23 8.40 16.70
C GLN A 321 -16.07 9.18 15.67
N LYS A 322 -17.35 8.80 15.53
CA LYS A 322 -18.27 9.29 14.49
C LYS A 322 -18.39 10.81 14.40
N LYS A 323 -18.44 11.53 15.54
CA LYS A 323 -18.56 13.00 15.56
C LYS A 323 -17.36 13.68 14.88
N ARG A 324 -16.14 13.20 15.18
CA ARG A 324 -14.91 13.71 14.56
C ARG A 324 -14.84 13.36 13.08
N ALA A 325 -15.20 12.12 12.72
CA ALA A 325 -15.26 11.69 11.32
C ALA A 325 -16.18 12.60 10.47
N ILE A 326 -17.38 12.93 10.97
CA ILE A 326 -18.30 13.85 10.28
C ILE A 326 -17.68 15.24 10.10
N LYS A 327 -16.96 15.76 11.10
CA LYS A 327 -16.27 17.05 10.99
C LYS A 327 -15.19 17.01 9.90
N CYS A 328 -14.40 15.95 9.86
CA CYS A 328 -13.39 15.73 8.83
C CYS A 328 -14.01 15.61 7.42
N MET A 329 -15.09 14.84 7.26
CA MET A 329 -15.79 14.73 5.96
C MET A 329 -16.36 16.09 5.49
N LYS A 330 -16.98 16.87 6.38
CA LYS A 330 -17.45 18.22 6.04
C LYS A 330 -16.29 19.13 5.61
N ARG A 331 -15.13 18.98 6.25
CA ARG A 331 -13.93 19.73 5.88
C ARG A 331 -13.40 19.28 4.51
N ALA A 332 -13.34 17.98 4.26
CA ALA A 332 -12.96 17.42 2.95
C ALA A 332 -13.85 17.97 1.83
N MET A 333 -15.18 18.00 2.02
CA MET A 333 -16.12 18.57 1.03
C MET A 333 -15.89 20.06 0.74
N SER A 334 -15.37 20.81 1.71
CA SER A 334 -15.03 22.24 1.56
C SER A 334 -13.69 22.51 0.86
N CYS A 335 -12.84 21.49 0.72
CA CYS A 335 -11.53 21.62 0.08
C CYS A 335 -11.65 21.74 -1.45
N PRO A 336 -10.71 22.42 -2.11
CA PRO A 336 -10.59 22.36 -3.58
C PRO A 336 -10.30 20.91 -4.02
N CYS A 337 -10.75 20.55 -5.22
CA CYS A 337 -10.31 19.31 -5.86
C CYS A 337 -9.05 19.61 -6.67
N GLU A 338 -8.00 18.83 -6.47
CA GLU A 338 -6.74 18.94 -7.22
C GLU A 338 -6.71 17.99 -8.42
N ASP A 339 -7.40 16.86 -8.33
CA ASP A 339 -7.41 15.81 -9.35
C ASP A 339 -8.70 14.96 -9.31
N ILE A 340 -8.74 13.90 -10.12
CA ILE A 340 -9.84 12.93 -10.18
C ILE A 340 -10.06 12.18 -8.85
N ASN A 341 -8.99 11.89 -8.11
CA ASN A 341 -9.09 11.16 -6.83
C ASN A 341 -9.83 12.02 -5.80
N ASP A 342 -9.59 13.33 -5.80
CA ASP A 342 -10.33 14.27 -4.94
C ASP A 342 -11.82 14.34 -5.33
N GLN A 343 -12.15 14.30 -6.62
CA GLN A 343 -13.54 14.27 -7.08
C GLN A 343 -14.27 13.02 -6.58
N LEU A 344 -13.64 11.85 -6.72
CA LEU A 344 -14.15 10.58 -6.18
C LEU A 344 -14.23 10.62 -4.65
N GLY A 345 -13.23 11.21 -4.00
CA GLY A 345 -13.21 11.44 -2.55
C GLY A 345 -14.40 12.28 -2.07
N LYS A 346 -14.80 13.32 -2.80
CA LYS A 346 -16.02 14.10 -2.50
C LYS A 346 -17.28 13.27 -2.65
N LEU A 347 -17.39 12.50 -3.73
CA LEU A 347 -18.53 11.62 -3.93
C LEU A 347 -18.68 10.62 -2.78
N HIS A 348 -17.58 9.97 -2.39
CA HIS A 348 -17.56 9.05 -1.25
C HIS A 348 -17.86 9.74 0.07
N CYS A 349 -17.33 10.94 0.31
CA CYS A 349 -17.67 11.74 1.49
C CYS A 349 -19.17 12.01 1.57
N ALA A 350 -19.79 12.43 0.47
CA ALA A 350 -21.22 12.74 0.41
C ALA A 350 -22.08 11.49 0.69
N GLN A 351 -21.76 10.36 0.08
CA GLN A 351 -22.43 9.07 0.30
C GLN A 351 -22.33 8.62 1.77
N LEU A 352 -21.13 8.67 2.35
CA LEU A 352 -20.90 8.30 3.75
C LEU A 352 -21.66 9.21 4.71
N LEU A 353 -21.60 10.53 4.51
CA LEU A 353 -22.35 11.51 5.31
C LEU A 353 -23.86 11.27 5.27
N ASN A 354 -24.40 10.98 4.09
CA ASN A 354 -25.82 10.64 3.94
C ASN A 354 -26.15 9.36 4.73
N SER A 355 -25.38 8.29 4.54
CA SER A 355 -25.58 7.03 5.26
C SER A 355 -25.54 7.19 6.79
N LEU A 356 -24.68 8.07 7.30
CA LEU A 356 -24.51 8.32 8.73
C LEU A 356 -25.65 9.16 9.31
N THR A 357 -26.26 10.02 8.49
CA THR A 357 -27.38 10.90 8.85
C THR A 357 -28.70 10.15 8.80
N THR A 358 -28.93 9.36 7.74
CA THR A 358 -30.11 8.47 7.63
C THR A 358 -30.15 7.46 8.76
N ARG A 359 -29.01 6.83 9.10
CA ARG A 359 -28.90 5.96 10.28
C ARG A 359 -29.25 6.67 11.60
N LYS A 360 -28.91 7.95 11.74
CA LYS A 360 -29.26 8.73 12.94
C LYS A 360 -30.78 8.96 13.01
N ARG A 361 -31.40 9.41 11.91
CA ARG A 361 -32.85 9.67 11.83
C ARG A 361 -33.69 8.40 12.06
N LEU A 362 -33.27 7.27 11.49
CA LEU A 362 -33.95 5.99 11.70
C LEU A 362 -33.81 5.50 13.14
N GLY A 363 -32.63 5.64 13.75
CA GLY A 363 -32.43 5.30 15.16
C GLY A 363 -33.23 6.18 16.12
N GLU A 364 -33.36 7.48 15.82
CA GLU A 364 -34.20 8.42 16.57
C GLU A 364 -35.70 8.11 16.42
N ARG A 365 -36.13 7.66 15.23
CA ARG A 365 -37.53 7.27 14.97
C ARG A 365 -37.92 5.91 15.55
N LEU A 366 -37.00 4.95 15.63
CA LEU A 366 -37.30 3.56 15.97
C LEU A 366 -36.93 3.17 17.41
N GLY A 367 -36.33 4.06 18.21
CA GLY A 367 -36.10 3.85 19.64
C GLY A 367 -35.24 2.63 20.04
N VAL A 368 -34.62 1.90 19.10
CA VAL A 368 -33.92 0.61 19.38
C VAL A 368 -32.62 0.44 18.57
N ARG A 369 -31.66 -0.29 19.19
CA ARG A 369 -30.25 -0.54 18.80
C ARG A 369 -30.06 -1.51 17.62
N ARG A 370 -29.14 -1.11 16.72
CA ARG A 370 -28.33 -1.92 15.73
C ARG A 370 -29.16 -2.64 14.64
N LYS A 371 -28.65 -3.08 13.48
CA LYS A 371 -27.32 -3.25 12.84
C LYS A 371 -27.62 -3.14 11.33
N ALA A 372 -26.90 -2.31 10.56
CA ALA A 372 -27.02 -2.33 9.09
C ALA A 372 -25.68 -1.99 8.45
N ILE A 373 -25.21 -2.96 7.67
CA ILE A 373 -23.98 -3.02 6.90
C ILE A 373 -24.07 -1.97 5.79
N VAL A 374 -23.00 -1.19 5.60
CA VAL A 374 -22.78 -0.45 4.36
C VAL A 374 -21.47 -0.97 3.81
N GLN A 375 -21.60 -1.76 2.75
CA GLN A 375 -20.51 -2.30 1.95
C GLN A 375 -19.72 -1.10 1.38
N GLY A 376 -18.44 -1.04 1.73
CA GLY A 376 -17.56 0.03 1.31
C GLY A 376 -17.15 -0.17 -0.14
N TYR A 377 -17.32 0.86 -0.94
CA TYR A 377 -16.85 0.97 -2.32
C TYR A 377 -15.33 1.18 -2.34
N TYR A 378 -14.58 0.08 -2.31
CA TYR A 378 -13.22 -0.13 -2.83
C TYR A 378 -13.15 -1.63 -3.19
N PRO A 379 -12.37 -2.05 -4.19
CA PRO A 379 -12.36 -3.43 -4.67
C PRO A 379 -11.49 -4.29 -3.77
N ASP A 380 -11.93 -4.42 -2.52
CA ASP A 380 -11.62 -5.58 -1.72
C ASP A 380 -12.84 -6.49 -1.84
N GLY A 381 -12.81 -7.30 -2.90
CA GLY A 381 -13.52 -8.56 -2.87
C GLY A 381 -12.82 -9.46 -1.84
N GLU A 382 -13.24 -9.35 -0.59
CA GLU A 382 -13.45 -10.55 0.23
C GLU A 382 -14.90 -10.51 0.73
N ASP A 383 -15.68 -11.38 0.08
CA ASP A 383 -16.81 -12.17 0.53
C ASP A 383 -17.69 -11.72 1.71
N GLU A 384 -18.99 -11.91 1.46
CA GLU A 384 -20.16 -11.78 2.32
C GLU A 384 -20.27 -12.81 3.48
N SER A 385 -19.17 -13.35 4.03
CA SER A 385 -19.25 -14.50 4.95
C SER A 385 -18.76 -14.28 6.40
N LEU A 386 -18.93 -13.09 6.99
CA LEU A 386 -18.52 -12.84 8.38
C LEU A 386 -19.58 -12.18 9.29
N PHE A 387 -20.86 -12.44 9.03
CA PHE A 387 -21.93 -12.20 10.00
C PHE A 387 -22.90 -13.38 10.14
N ILE A 388 -22.38 -14.54 10.52
CA ILE A 388 -23.07 -15.67 11.20
C ILE A 388 -21.90 -16.38 11.93
N GLU A 389 -21.70 -16.44 13.26
CA GLU A 389 -22.50 -16.29 14.48
C GLU A 389 -21.86 -15.30 15.47
#